data_AF-A0A3N9N0M4-F1
#
_entry.id   AF-A0A3N9N0M4-F1
#
_cell.length_a   1.000
_cell.length_b   1.000
_cell.length_c   1.000
_cell.angle_alpha   90.00
_cell.angle_beta   90.00
_cell.angle_gamma   90.00
#
_symmetry.space_group_name_H-M   'P 1'
#
loop_
_entity.id
_entity.type
_entity.pdbx_description
1 polymer ?
#
loop_
_entity_poly.entity_id
_entity_poly.type
_entity_poly.pdbx_seq_one_letter_code
_entity_poly.pdbx_strand_id
1 'polypeptide(L)'
;MHAPIKAAPIKHKFFTPGVTTLTVIALVGLFFVAWRLLFGLGAVTNLDNQYPWGIWIAIDVAAGVALAAGGFTMAALVYIFHREEFHEIVRPALLTAMLGYTFVALAVMFDIGRFYNIYHPLYMWNGNSVLFEVGICVMAYVTTLYIEFVPIVTERFIGRVKLKGFLARFNSLVDKLLRNVDRIMEKVLFFFIILGVVLSCLHQSSLGTLMMLAGPKIHPLWQTPVAPLLFLLSAFMVGFPMVIMESLVSSRSFGLKSEMDLLAKLGRYIGPLLAV
;
A
#
# COMPACT_ATOMS: atom_id res chain seq x y z
N MET A 1 -15.32 -29.04 0.08
CA MET A 1 -15.05 -28.26 1.31
C MET A 1 -13.59 -28.44 1.68
N HIS A 2 -12.73 -27.51 1.25
CA HIS A 2 -11.37 -27.45 1.79
C HIS A 2 -11.46 -26.86 3.20
N ALA A 3 -10.84 -27.51 4.18
CA ALA A 3 -10.76 -26.98 5.54
C ALA A 3 -10.03 -25.62 5.49
N PRO A 4 -10.50 -24.59 6.23
CA PRO A 4 -9.87 -23.28 6.20
C PRO A 4 -8.40 -23.41 6.61
N ILE A 5 -7.49 -22.93 5.76
CA ILE A 5 -6.06 -23.00 6.02
C ILE A 5 -5.76 -22.13 7.25
N LYS A 6 -5.42 -22.78 8.37
CA LYS A 6 -5.15 -22.08 9.63
C LYS A 6 -3.78 -21.42 9.56
N ALA A 7 -3.74 -20.09 9.72
CA ALA A 7 -2.49 -19.33 9.76
C ALA A 7 -1.48 -19.94 10.76
N ALA A 8 -0.36 -20.45 10.24
CA ALA A 8 0.67 -21.12 11.02
C ALA A 8 1.91 -20.21 11.20
N PRO A 9 2.52 -20.16 12.39
CA PRO A 9 3.76 -19.42 12.58
C PRO A 9 4.92 -20.08 11.82
N ILE A 10 5.68 -19.26 11.11
CA ILE A 10 6.84 -19.70 10.34
C ILE A 10 8.00 -20.00 11.29
N LYS A 11 8.67 -21.15 11.13
CA LYS A 11 9.75 -21.61 12.02
C LYS A 11 11.16 -21.11 11.62
N HIS A 12 11.26 -20.20 10.66
CA HIS A 12 12.54 -19.68 10.16
C HIS A 12 13.10 -18.56 11.04
N LYS A 13 14.43 -18.45 11.09
CA LYS A 13 15.12 -17.30 11.72
C LYS A 13 14.80 -16.04 10.93
N PHE A 14 14.67 -14.91 11.63
CA PHE A 14 14.37 -13.61 11.01
C PHE A 14 15.49 -13.16 10.04
N PHE A 15 16.75 -13.25 10.47
CA PHE A 15 17.90 -12.91 9.62
C PHE A 15 18.28 -14.09 8.73
N THR A 16 17.66 -14.14 7.55
CA THR A 16 18.10 -14.99 6.44
C THR A 16 19.12 -14.24 5.57
N PRO A 17 19.85 -14.93 4.66
CA PRO A 17 20.73 -14.24 3.71
C PRO A 17 19.98 -13.19 2.87
N GLY A 18 18.73 -13.47 2.50
CA GLY A 18 17.86 -12.52 1.80
C GLY A 18 17.54 -11.28 2.63
N VAL A 19 17.09 -11.47 3.88
CA VAL A 19 16.82 -10.35 4.81
C VAL A 19 18.08 -9.53 5.09
N THR A 20 19.23 -10.19 5.23
CA THR A 20 20.52 -9.50 5.43
C THR A 20 20.88 -8.65 4.21
N THR A 21 20.73 -9.19 3.01
CA THR A 21 20.98 -8.46 1.75
C THR A 21 20.05 -7.25 1.63
N LEU A 22 18.76 -7.43 1.87
CA LEU A 22 17.78 -6.34 1.87
C LEU A 22 18.07 -5.29 2.94
N THR A 23 18.55 -5.71 4.11
CA THR A 23 18.96 -4.79 5.19
C THR A 23 20.14 -3.94 4.75
N VAL A 24 21.15 -4.52 4.10
CA VAL A 24 22.30 -3.77 3.57
C VAL A 24 21.83 -2.76 2.52
N ILE A 25 20.97 -3.16 1.59
CA ILE A 25 20.40 -2.24 0.59
C ILE A 25 19.61 -1.11 1.26
N ALA A 26 18.80 -1.43 2.27
CA ALA A 26 18.04 -0.43 3.03
C ALA A 26 18.95 0.55 3.77
N LEU A 27 20.08 0.10 4.33
CA LEU A 27 21.07 0.97 4.98
C LEU A 27 21.74 1.91 3.98
N VAL A 28 22.04 1.44 2.77
CA VAL A 28 22.54 2.31 1.68
C VAL A 28 21.48 3.34 1.30
N GLY A 29 20.21 2.95 1.20
CA GLY A 29 19.10 3.88 0.96
C GLY A 29 18.98 4.93 2.06
N LEU A 30 19.06 4.53 3.34
CA LEU A 30 19.03 5.44 4.48
C LEU A 30 20.20 6.42 4.49
N PHE A 31 21.38 5.99 4.03
CA PHE A 31 22.52 6.89 3.84
C PHE A 31 22.20 7.99 2.83
N PHE A 32 21.62 7.65 1.67
CA PHE A 32 21.22 8.64 0.67
C PHE A 32 20.07 9.54 1.15
N VAL A 33 19.12 9.01 1.93
CA VAL A 33 18.08 9.83 2.57
C VAL A 33 18.70 10.84 3.53
N ALA A 34 19.66 10.42 4.37
CA ALA A 34 20.38 11.32 5.26
C ALA A 34 21.18 12.37 4.48
N TRP A 35 21.86 11.97 3.40
CA TRP A 35 22.58 12.89 2.53
C TRP A 35 21.65 13.94 1.91
N ARG A 36 20.48 13.52 1.41
CA ARG A 36 19.43 14.41 0.90
C ARG A 36 18.94 15.39 1.97
N LEU A 37 18.75 14.94 3.21
CA LEU A 37 18.26 15.80 4.30
C LEU A 37 19.29 16.86 4.72
N LEU A 38 20.58 16.56 4.59
CA LEU A 38 21.68 17.46 4.97
C LEU A 38 22.08 18.42 3.84
N PHE A 39 22.16 17.92 2.60
CA PHE A 39 22.71 18.66 1.46
C PHE A 39 21.64 19.10 0.43
N GLY A 40 20.38 18.75 0.66
CA GLY A 40 19.25 19.09 -0.22
C GLY A 40 19.02 18.08 -1.33
N LEU A 41 17.95 18.29 -2.10
CA LEU A 41 17.52 17.38 -3.17
C LEU A 41 18.59 17.21 -4.25
N GLY A 42 19.14 18.31 -4.78
CA GLY A 42 20.13 18.29 -5.86
C GLY A 42 21.45 17.56 -5.55
N ALA A 43 21.73 17.25 -4.27
CA ALA A 43 22.90 16.49 -3.88
C ALA A 43 22.77 14.99 -4.12
N VAL A 44 21.54 14.48 -4.23
CA VAL A 44 21.22 13.06 -4.45
C VAL A 44 20.44 12.86 -5.74
N THR A 45 19.68 13.88 -6.14
CA THR A 45 18.80 13.82 -7.29
C THR A 45 19.39 14.66 -8.42
N ASN A 46 19.54 14.08 -9.61
CA ASN A 46 19.95 14.80 -10.81
C ASN A 46 18.73 15.50 -11.46
N LEU A 47 17.93 16.17 -10.63
CA LEU A 47 16.72 16.89 -11.06
C LEU A 47 17.07 18.32 -11.48
N ASP A 48 16.33 18.84 -12.45
CA ASP A 48 16.46 20.21 -12.91
C ASP A 48 15.08 20.88 -13.04
N ASN A 49 15.06 22.15 -13.47
CA ASN A 49 13.81 22.91 -13.60
C ASN A 49 12.90 22.40 -14.73
N GLN A 50 13.45 21.70 -15.73
CA GLN A 50 12.70 21.10 -16.82
C GLN A 50 12.05 19.78 -16.35
N TYR A 51 12.78 18.97 -15.61
CA TYR A 51 12.38 17.66 -15.09
C TYR A 51 12.45 17.61 -13.55
N PRO A 52 11.53 18.30 -12.85
CA PRO A 52 11.57 18.41 -11.38
C PRO A 52 11.18 17.13 -10.65
N TRP A 53 10.62 16.15 -11.37
CA TRP A 53 10.17 14.86 -10.84
C TRP A 53 11.12 13.74 -11.28
N GLY A 54 11.57 13.79 -12.54
CA GLY A 54 12.54 12.87 -13.12
C GLY A 54 12.18 11.40 -12.91
N ILE A 55 13.21 10.55 -12.92
CA ILE A 55 13.09 9.13 -12.60
C ILE A 55 12.75 8.91 -11.12
N TRP A 56 13.16 9.87 -10.27
CA TRP A 56 12.94 9.82 -8.83
C TRP A 56 11.46 9.61 -8.51
N ILE A 57 10.61 10.58 -8.86
CA ILE A 57 9.16 10.52 -8.56
C ILE A 57 8.43 9.44 -9.38
N ALA A 58 8.94 9.15 -10.58
CA ALA A 58 8.34 8.16 -11.46
C ALA A 58 8.45 6.74 -10.88
N ILE A 59 9.56 6.39 -10.24
CA ILE A 59 9.74 5.07 -9.64
C ILE A 59 9.09 5.01 -8.25
N ASP A 60 9.32 6.00 -7.39
CA ASP A 60 8.88 5.94 -5.99
C ASP A 60 7.34 6.04 -5.84
N VAL A 61 6.68 6.91 -6.59
CA VAL A 61 5.27 7.25 -6.47
C VAL A 61 4.52 6.61 -7.62
N ALA A 62 4.86 6.90 -8.88
CA ALA A 62 4.02 6.41 -9.98
C ALA A 62 4.06 4.87 -10.09
N ALA A 63 5.26 4.27 -10.12
CA ALA A 63 5.38 2.81 -10.14
C ALA A 63 5.11 2.18 -8.76
N GLY A 64 5.69 2.73 -7.68
CA GLY A 64 5.56 2.18 -6.33
C GLY A 64 4.10 2.10 -5.84
N VAL A 65 3.30 3.16 -6.05
CA VAL A 65 1.88 3.17 -5.68
C VAL A 65 1.09 2.17 -6.52
N ALA A 66 1.35 2.10 -7.84
CA ALA A 66 0.67 1.14 -8.70
C ALA A 66 0.96 -0.30 -8.26
N LEU A 67 2.19 -0.64 -7.89
CA LEU A 67 2.55 -1.97 -7.39
C LEU A 67 1.85 -2.32 -6.06
N ALA A 68 1.46 -1.32 -5.26
CA ALA A 68 0.68 -1.49 -4.03
C ALA A 68 -0.84 -1.64 -4.26
N ALA A 69 -1.31 -1.65 -5.53
CA ALA A 69 -2.72 -1.77 -5.88
C ALA A 69 -3.38 -3.11 -5.50
N GLY A 70 -2.59 -4.14 -5.18
CA GLY A 70 -3.08 -5.47 -4.84
C GLY A 70 -4.15 -5.48 -3.74
N GLY A 71 -3.99 -4.68 -2.68
CA GLY A 71 -4.94 -4.66 -1.57
C GLY A 71 -6.37 -4.24 -1.97
N PHE A 72 -6.52 -3.08 -2.61
CA PHE A 72 -7.87 -2.59 -2.97
C PHE A 72 -8.49 -3.39 -4.13
N THR A 73 -7.69 -3.86 -5.09
CA THR A 73 -8.19 -4.70 -6.20
C THR A 73 -8.74 -6.02 -5.67
N MET A 74 -8.05 -6.64 -4.70
CA MET A 74 -8.54 -7.84 -4.01
C MET A 74 -9.75 -7.55 -3.12
N ALA A 75 -9.74 -6.44 -2.38
CA ALA A 75 -10.88 -6.03 -1.56
C ALA A 75 -12.14 -5.79 -2.42
N ALA A 76 -11.99 -5.14 -3.58
CA ALA A 76 -13.08 -4.96 -4.55
C ALA A 76 -13.56 -6.31 -5.11
N LEU A 77 -12.65 -7.19 -5.51
CA LEU A 77 -12.98 -8.50 -6.07
C LEU A 77 -13.77 -9.37 -5.06
N VAL A 78 -13.32 -9.40 -3.81
CA VAL A 78 -13.93 -10.26 -2.77
C VAL A 78 -15.18 -9.63 -2.20
N TYR A 79 -15.11 -8.39 -1.70
CA TYR A 79 -16.20 -7.81 -0.91
C TYR A 79 -17.24 -7.06 -1.75
N ILE A 80 -16.88 -6.53 -2.92
CA ILE A 80 -17.84 -5.81 -3.79
C ILE A 80 -18.39 -6.75 -4.86
N PHE A 81 -17.52 -7.50 -5.54
CA PHE A 81 -17.92 -8.48 -6.56
C PHE A 81 -18.28 -9.86 -5.99
N HIS A 82 -18.29 -10.01 -4.66
CA HIS A 82 -18.74 -11.21 -3.93
C HIS A 82 -18.02 -12.49 -4.37
N ARG A 83 -16.70 -12.42 -4.61
CA ARG A 83 -15.85 -13.57 -4.96
C ARG A 83 -15.17 -14.16 -3.72
N GLU A 84 -15.98 -14.82 -2.89
CA GLU A 84 -15.56 -15.40 -1.60
C GLU A 84 -14.44 -16.44 -1.71
N GLU A 85 -14.23 -17.04 -2.89
CA GLU A 85 -13.15 -18.01 -3.09
C GLU A 85 -11.74 -17.42 -2.89
N PHE A 86 -11.58 -16.10 -3.00
CA PHE A 86 -10.29 -15.42 -2.80
C PHE A 86 -10.09 -14.86 -1.39
N HIS A 87 -10.97 -15.18 -0.43
CA HIS A 87 -10.89 -14.63 0.92
C HIS A 87 -9.53 -14.92 1.62
N GLU A 88 -8.91 -16.06 1.31
CA GLU A 88 -7.62 -16.48 1.88
C GLU A 88 -6.45 -15.56 1.45
N ILE A 89 -6.50 -14.98 0.25
CA ILE A 89 -5.43 -14.14 -0.31
C ILE A 89 -5.63 -12.64 -0.09
N VAL A 90 -6.80 -12.21 0.43
CA VAL A 90 -7.08 -10.79 0.72
C VAL A 90 -6.20 -10.26 1.85
N ARG A 91 -6.02 -11.03 2.94
CA ARG A 91 -5.26 -10.56 4.11
C ARG A 91 -3.78 -10.29 3.79
N PRO A 92 -3.06 -11.17 3.06
CA PRO A 92 -1.71 -10.87 2.57
C PRO A 92 -1.68 -9.64 1.64
N ALA A 93 -2.61 -9.54 0.69
CA ALA A 93 -2.67 -8.40 -0.23
C ALA A 93 -2.90 -7.07 0.50
N LEU A 94 -3.75 -7.06 1.53
CA LEU A 94 -4.01 -5.89 2.38
C LEU A 94 -2.76 -5.48 3.17
N LEU A 95 -2.01 -6.44 3.72
CA LEU A 95 -0.75 -6.18 4.41
C LEU A 95 0.26 -5.51 3.46
N THR A 96 0.38 -6.01 2.23
CA THR A 96 1.28 -5.45 1.22
C THR A 96 0.86 -4.06 0.80
N ALA A 97 -0.43 -3.80 0.60
CA ALA A 97 -0.94 -2.46 0.33
C ALA A 97 -0.66 -1.51 1.50
N MET A 98 -0.92 -1.92 2.74
CA MET A 98 -0.65 -1.12 3.94
C MET A 98 0.83 -0.75 4.04
N LEU A 99 1.74 -1.71 3.87
CA LEU A 99 3.18 -1.44 3.90
C LEU A 99 3.62 -0.57 2.72
N GLY A 100 3.19 -0.89 1.51
CA GLY A 100 3.52 -0.14 0.29
C GLY A 100 3.11 1.33 0.39
N TYR A 101 1.86 1.60 0.76
CA TYR A 101 1.37 2.98 0.93
C TYR A 101 2.04 3.71 2.10
N THR A 102 2.44 2.99 3.15
CA THR A 102 3.25 3.59 4.23
C THR A 102 4.61 4.05 3.71
N PHE A 103 5.29 3.21 2.92
CA PHE A 103 6.57 3.58 2.32
C PHE A 103 6.45 4.71 1.29
N VAL A 104 5.38 4.74 0.50
CA VAL A 104 5.08 5.86 -0.41
C VAL A 104 4.89 7.16 0.38
N ALA A 105 4.07 7.14 1.45
CA ALA A 105 3.85 8.34 2.25
C ALA A 105 5.15 8.86 2.89
N LEU A 106 6.03 7.96 3.33
CA LEU A 106 7.36 8.30 3.82
C LEU A 106 8.27 8.82 2.70
N ALA A 107 8.22 8.23 1.50
CA ALA A 107 8.97 8.69 0.33
C ALA A 107 8.58 10.13 -0.02
N VAL A 108 7.28 10.42 -0.13
CA VAL A 108 6.76 11.78 -0.41
C VAL A 108 7.23 12.81 0.62
N MET A 109 7.35 12.42 1.89
CA MET A 109 7.97 13.28 2.92
C MET A 109 9.41 13.66 2.56
N PHE A 110 10.20 12.73 2.05
CA PHE A 110 11.56 12.95 1.57
C PHE A 110 11.64 13.48 0.12
N ASP A 111 10.53 13.59 -0.59
CA ASP A 111 10.52 14.18 -1.93
C ASP A 111 10.34 15.69 -1.86
N ILE A 112 9.58 16.17 -0.88
CA ILE A 112 9.27 17.59 -0.71
C ILE A 112 10.47 18.32 -0.08
N GLY A 113 10.99 19.35 -0.76
CA GLY A 113 12.16 20.10 -0.30
C GLY A 113 12.07 20.61 1.15
N ARG A 114 10.89 21.02 1.60
CA ARG A 114 10.60 21.35 3.01
C ARG A 114 9.83 20.21 3.68
N PHE A 115 10.49 19.08 3.89
CA PHE A 115 9.89 17.86 4.46
C PHE A 115 9.17 18.09 5.79
N TYR A 116 9.70 18.99 6.63
CA TYR A 116 9.12 19.34 7.93
C TYR A 116 7.75 20.01 7.79
N ASN A 117 7.42 20.59 6.63
CA ASN A 117 6.11 21.21 6.35
C ASN A 117 5.11 20.25 5.69
N ILE A 118 5.33 18.93 5.71
CA ILE A 118 4.38 17.98 5.10
C ILE A 118 2.98 18.03 5.73
N TYR A 119 2.86 18.48 6.99
CA TYR A 119 1.58 18.66 7.69
C TYR A 119 0.81 19.91 7.23
N HIS A 120 1.44 20.83 6.49
CA HIS A 120 0.87 22.12 6.07
C HIS A 120 -0.48 22.03 5.34
N PRO A 121 -0.65 21.10 4.38
CA PRO A 121 -1.90 20.95 3.65
C PRO A 121 -3.11 20.58 4.52
N LEU A 122 -2.92 20.09 5.76
CA LEU A 122 -4.03 19.74 6.67
C LEU A 122 -4.76 20.96 7.24
N TYR A 123 -4.10 22.11 7.30
CA TYR A 123 -4.67 23.35 7.85
C TYR A 123 -4.69 24.50 6.85
N MET A 124 -3.69 24.58 5.97
CA MET A 124 -3.61 25.57 4.89
C MET A 124 -3.79 24.87 3.54
N TRP A 125 -5.03 24.49 3.26
CA TRP A 125 -5.40 23.81 2.03
C TRP A 125 -5.57 24.76 0.84
N ASN A 126 -5.40 24.22 -0.37
CA ASN A 126 -5.79 24.87 -1.61
C ASN A 126 -6.63 23.90 -2.44
N GLY A 127 -7.95 24.09 -2.43
CA GLY A 127 -8.89 23.21 -3.13
C GLY A 127 -8.76 23.23 -4.65
N ASN A 128 -8.04 24.19 -5.23
CA ASN A 128 -7.77 24.25 -6.68
C ASN A 128 -6.53 23.44 -7.08
N SER A 129 -5.78 22.90 -6.11
CA SER A 129 -4.57 22.12 -6.37
C SER A 129 -4.90 20.63 -6.43
N VAL A 130 -4.67 20.00 -7.58
CA VAL A 130 -4.79 18.54 -7.70
C VAL A 130 -3.76 17.82 -6.83
N LEU A 131 -2.61 18.45 -6.55
CA LEU A 131 -1.63 17.86 -5.64
C LEU A 131 -2.14 17.83 -4.19
N PHE A 132 -2.98 18.80 -3.80
CA PHE A 132 -3.66 18.77 -2.51
C PHE A 132 -4.67 17.61 -2.44
N GLU A 133 -5.48 17.44 -3.50
CA GLU A 133 -6.41 16.31 -3.61
C GLU A 133 -5.69 14.96 -3.49
N VAL A 134 -4.59 14.77 -4.24
CA VAL A 134 -3.77 13.55 -4.16
C VAL A 134 -3.22 13.34 -2.76
N GLY A 135 -2.69 14.40 -2.12
CA GLY A 135 -2.14 14.31 -0.76
C GLY A 135 -3.18 13.89 0.27
N ILE A 136 -4.36 14.53 0.29
CA ILE A 136 -5.40 14.21 1.26
C ILE A 136 -6.00 12.81 1.01
N CYS A 137 -6.14 12.40 -0.26
CA CYS A 137 -6.58 11.06 -0.61
C CYS A 137 -5.59 9.98 -0.13
N VAL A 138 -4.29 10.16 -0.33
CA VAL A 138 -3.27 9.22 0.18
C VAL A 138 -3.32 9.15 1.71
N MET A 139 -3.41 10.29 2.40
CA MET A 139 -3.49 10.32 3.86
C MET A 139 -4.73 9.61 4.40
N ALA A 140 -5.90 9.88 3.81
CA ALA A 140 -7.15 9.22 4.17
C ALA A 140 -7.10 7.71 3.85
N TYR A 141 -6.49 7.33 2.72
CA TYR A 141 -6.38 5.94 2.29
C TYR A 141 -5.41 5.14 3.18
N VAL A 142 -4.22 5.68 3.50
CA VAL A 142 -3.29 5.07 4.47
C VAL A 142 -4.00 4.88 5.81
N THR A 143 -4.73 5.89 6.29
CA THR A 143 -5.49 5.78 7.54
C THR A 143 -6.54 4.65 7.47
N THR A 144 -7.24 4.55 6.34
CA THR A 144 -8.24 3.50 6.09
C THR A 144 -7.60 2.11 6.05
N LEU A 145 -6.46 1.95 5.38
CA LEU A 145 -5.69 0.70 5.35
C LEU A 145 -5.27 0.25 6.75
N TYR A 146 -4.82 1.18 7.60
CA TYR A 146 -4.51 0.85 9.00
C TYR A 146 -5.74 0.40 9.77
N ILE A 147 -6.91 1.03 9.56
CA ILE A 147 -8.18 0.62 10.18
C ILE A 147 -8.59 -0.77 9.70
N GLU A 148 -8.51 -1.05 8.39
CA GLU A 148 -8.78 -2.38 7.82
C GLU A 148 -7.81 -3.45 8.35
N PHE A 149 -6.60 -3.07 8.74
CA PHE A 149 -5.62 -3.97 9.32
C PHE A 149 -5.84 -4.25 10.82
N VAL A 150 -6.62 -3.43 11.53
CA VAL A 150 -6.89 -3.59 12.97
C VAL A 150 -7.44 -4.98 13.34
N PRO A 151 -8.44 -5.55 12.64
CA PRO A 151 -8.95 -6.90 12.92
C PRO A 151 -7.86 -7.98 12.90
N ILE A 152 -6.91 -7.89 11.95
CA ILE A 152 -5.81 -8.85 11.84
C ILE A 152 -4.92 -8.78 13.09
N VAL A 153 -4.72 -7.57 13.63
CA VAL A 153 -3.96 -7.34 14.86
C VAL A 153 -4.76 -7.80 16.09
N THR A 154 -6.04 -7.46 16.21
CA THR A 154 -6.88 -7.87 17.35
C THR A 154 -6.98 -9.40 17.43
N GLU A 155 -7.32 -10.07 16.33
CA GLU A 155 -7.36 -11.55 16.26
C GLU A 155 -6.03 -12.19 16.68
N ARG A 156 -4.90 -11.55 16.33
CA ARG A 156 -3.56 -12.09 16.64
C ARG A 156 -3.22 -12.00 18.13
N PHE A 157 -3.62 -10.91 18.79
CA PHE A 157 -3.19 -10.57 20.15
C PHE A 157 -4.23 -10.85 21.24
N ILE A 158 -5.52 -10.94 20.94
CA ILE A 158 -6.57 -11.31 21.92
C ILE A 158 -6.21 -12.63 22.62
N GLY A 159 -6.23 -12.64 23.95
CA GLY A 159 -5.89 -13.78 24.79
C GLY A 159 -4.41 -14.18 24.78
N ARG A 160 -3.55 -13.47 24.04
CA ARG A 160 -2.10 -13.74 23.91
C ARG A 160 -1.22 -12.59 24.40
N VAL A 161 -1.81 -11.55 24.97
CA VAL A 161 -1.07 -10.42 25.57
C VAL A 161 -0.29 -10.91 26.81
N LYS A 162 1.04 -10.95 26.69
CA LYS A 162 1.95 -11.37 27.78
C LYS A 162 3.00 -10.29 28.03
N LEU A 163 2.58 -9.11 28.51
CA LEU A 163 3.51 -8.08 28.98
C LEU A 163 4.18 -8.55 30.27
N LYS A 164 5.52 -8.42 30.34
CA LYS A 164 6.34 -8.82 31.49
C LYS A 164 6.62 -7.64 32.43
N GLY A 165 6.88 -7.92 33.70
CA GLY A 165 7.28 -6.92 34.71
C GLY A 165 6.12 -6.02 35.17
N PHE A 166 6.40 -4.75 35.44
CA PHE A 166 5.41 -3.75 35.89
C PHE A 166 4.21 -3.61 34.92
N LEU A 167 4.44 -3.86 33.63
CA LEU A 167 3.42 -3.78 32.59
C LEU A 167 2.40 -4.93 32.63
N ALA A 168 2.64 -5.99 33.42
CA ALA A 168 1.72 -7.12 33.52
C ALA A 168 0.33 -6.73 34.07
N ARG A 169 0.25 -5.64 34.86
CA ARG A 169 -1.02 -5.09 35.36
C ARG A 169 -1.93 -4.57 34.23
N PHE A 170 -1.33 -4.16 33.11
CA PHE A 170 -2.08 -3.67 31.95
C PHE A 170 -2.56 -4.80 31.04
N ASN A 171 -2.13 -6.07 31.23
CA ASN A 171 -2.54 -7.18 30.38
C ASN A 171 -4.08 -7.31 30.29
N SER A 172 -4.78 -7.20 31.42
CA SER A 172 -6.25 -7.29 31.44
C SER A 172 -6.92 -6.08 30.79
N LEU A 173 -6.34 -4.88 30.94
CA LEU A 173 -6.86 -3.66 30.31
C LEU A 173 -6.70 -3.74 28.80
N VAL A 174 -5.51 -4.11 28.32
CA VAL A 174 -5.19 -4.26 26.90
C VAL A 174 -6.07 -5.34 26.27
N ASP A 175 -6.24 -6.50 26.90
CA ASP A 175 -7.12 -7.55 26.35
C ASP A 175 -8.58 -7.09 26.25
N LYS A 176 -9.09 -6.37 27.26
CA LYS A 176 -10.43 -5.76 27.20
C LYS A 176 -10.53 -4.74 26.07
N LEU A 177 -9.52 -3.90 25.89
CA LEU A 177 -9.48 -2.89 24.83
C LEU A 177 -9.48 -3.56 23.45
N LEU A 178 -8.65 -4.58 23.24
CA LEU A 178 -8.61 -5.36 22.00
C LEU A 178 -9.97 -5.98 21.68
N ARG A 179 -10.63 -6.62 22.65
CA ARG A 179 -11.99 -7.19 22.47
C ARG A 179 -13.07 -6.14 22.20
N ASN A 180 -12.91 -4.93 22.73
CA ASN A 180 -13.84 -3.84 22.46
C ASN A 180 -13.66 -3.32 21.04
N VAL A 181 -12.41 -3.12 20.62
CA VAL A 181 -12.07 -2.69 19.26
C VAL A 181 -12.55 -3.72 18.24
N ASP A 182 -12.28 -5.00 18.47
CA ASP A 182 -12.71 -6.11 17.61
C ASP A 182 -14.23 -6.09 17.36
N ARG A 183 -15.03 -5.96 18.43
CA ARG A 183 -16.50 -5.84 18.35
C ARG A 183 -16.99 -4.58 17.61
N ILE A 184 -16.23 -3.48 17.67
CA ILE A 184 -16.56 -2.27 16.91
C ILE A 184 -16.23 -2.50 15.44
N MET A 185 -15.04 -3.07 15.16
CA MET A 185 -14.58 -3.35 13.81
C MET A 185 -15.52 -4.29 13.06
N GLU A 186 -16.03 -5.34 13.69
CA GLU A 186 -17.04 -6.24 13.07
C GLU A 186 -18.25 -5.48 12.47
N LYS A 187 -18.62 -4.32 13.04
CA LYS A 187 -19.76 -3.52 12.59
C LYS A 187 -19.38 -2.47 11.55
N VAL A 188 -18.18 -1.91 11.63
CA VAL A 188 -17.76 -0.76 10.80
C VAL A 188 -16.82 -1.14 9.65
N LEU A 189 -16.25 -2.35 9.65
CA LEU A 189 -15.23 -2.75 8.69
C LEU A 189 -15.73 -2.69 7.24
N PHE A 190 -16.98 -3.09 6.99
CA PHE A 190 -17.56 -3.00 5.65
C PHE A 190 -17.58 -1.57 5.09
N PHE A 191 -17.85 -0.58 5.95
CA PHE A 191 -17.79 0.83 5.56
C PHE A 191 -16.37 1.23 5.18
N PHE A 192 -15.37 0.83 5.97
CA PHE A 192 -13.97 1.13 5.68
C PHE A 192 -13.45 0.43 4.42
N ILE A 193 -13.88 -0.82 4.15
CA ILE A 193 -13.54 -1.53 2.90
C ILE A 193 -14.04 -0.76 1.68
N ILE A 194 -15.31 -0.34 1.68
CA ILE A 194 -15.86 0.45 0.57
C ILE A 194 -15.13 1.78 0.46
N LEU A 195 -14.92 2.46 1.58
CA LEU A 195 -14.19 3.73 1.63
C LEU A 195 -12.77 3.57 1.08
N GLY A 196 -12.08 2.48 1.42
CA GLY A 196 -10.74 2.16 0.94
C GLY A 196 -10.71 1.98 -0.57
N VAL A 197 -11.65 1.22 -1.13
CA VAL A 197 -11.77 1.05 -2.59
C VAL A 197 -12.04 2.39 -3.27
N VAL A 198 -12.97 3.20 -2.75
CA VAL A 198 -13.30 4.51 -3.31
C VAL A 198 -12.11 5.46 -3.25
N LEU A 199 -11.45 5.58 -2.09
CA LEU A 199 -10.28 6.44 -1.92
C LEU A 199 -9.11 6.01 -2.80
N SER A 200 -8.91 4.70 -2.99
CA SER A 200 -7.90 4.19 -3.91
C SER A 200 -8.20 4.56 -5.37
N CYS A 201 -9.45 4.37 -5.80
CA CYS A 201 -9.87 4.76 -7.15
C CYS A 201 -9.71 6.27 -7.38
N LEU A 202 -10.11 7.09 -6.41
CA LEU A 202 -9.94 8.54 -6.46
C LEU A 202 -8.45 8.88 -6.61
N HIS A 203 -7.61 8.42 -5.69
CA HIS A 203 -6.17 8.72 -5.71
C HIS A 203 -5.49 8.33 -7.04
N GLN A 204 -5.72 7.11 -7.53
CA GLN A 204 -5.14 6.65 -8.80
C GLN A 204 -5.59 7.51 -9.99
N SER A 205 -6.86 7.90 -10.01
CA SER A 205 -7.38 8.78 -11.06
C SER A 205 -6.81 10.21 -10.96
N SER A 206 -6.68 10.76 -9.76
CA SER A 206 -6.14 12.10 -9.52
C SER A 206 -4.65 12.20 -9.86
N LEU A 207 -3.88 11.10 -9.72
CA LEU A 207 -2.52 11.00 -10.25
C LEU A 207 -2.48 11.16 -11.78
N GLY A 208 -3.44 10.57 -12.50
CA GLY A 208 -3.57 10.79 -13.95
C GLY A 208 -3.94 12.24 -14.31
N THR A 209 -4.79 12.89 -13.50
CA THR A 209 -5.10 14.32 -13.63
C THR A 209 -3.85 15.19 -13.43
N LEU A 210 -2.97 14.85 -12.48
CA LEU A 210 -1.69 15.54 -12.29
C LEU A 210 -0.82 15.47 -13.54
N MET A 211 -0.79 14.33 -14.23
CA MET A 211 -0.03 14.19 -15.47
C MET A 211 -0.60 15.06 -16.59
N MET A 212 -1.92 15.12 -16.72
CA MET A 212 -2.58 16.01 -17.69
C MET A 212 -2.17 17.48 -17.45
N LEU A 213 -2.17 17.93 -16.19
CA LEU A 213 -1.79 19.29 -15.82
C LEU A 213 -0.31 19.63 -16.06
N ALA A 214 0.55 18.64 -16.25
CA ALA A 214 1.97 18.87 -16.54
C ALA A 214 2.20 19.53 -17.91
N GLY A 215 1.17 19.65 -18.76
CA GLY A 215 1.19 20.39 -20.01
C GLY A 215 2.37 20.00 -20.92
N PRO A 216 3.19 20.95 -21.40
CA PRO A 216 4.29 20.67 -22.31
C PRO A 216 5.44 19.84 -21.71
N LYS A 217 5.40 19.55 -20.40
CA LYS A 217 6.41 18.70 -19.73
C LYS A 217 6.21 17.21 -19.98
N ILE A 218 5.04 16.81 -20.47
CA ILE A 218 4.78 15.43 -20.89
C ILE A 218 4.60 15.36 -22.41
N HIS A 219 4.97 14.23 -22.99
CA HIS A 219 4.90 14.04 -24.44
C HIS A 219 3.44 14.15 -24.92
N PRO A 220 3.17 14.76 -26.10
CA PRO A 220 1.81 15.02 -26.59
C PRO A 220 0.88 13.79 -26.63
N LEU A 221 1.44 12.59 -26.81
CA LEU A 221 0.66 11.33 -26.78
C LEU A 221 0.03 11.03 -25.41
N TRP A 222 0.59 11.55 -24.32
CA TRP A 222 0.07 11.38 -22.96
C TRP A 222 -0.82 12.55 -22.53
N GLN A 223 -0.93 13.60 -23.35
CA GLN A 223 -1.80 14.75 -23.14
C GLN A 223 -3.23 14.46 -23.59
N THR A 224 -3.92 13.59 -22.85
CA THR A 224 -5.27 13.14 -23.18
C THR A 224 -6.25 13.31 -22.00
N PRO A 225 -7.50 13.76 -22.24
CA PRO A 225 -8.52 13.90 -21.19
C PRO A 225 -8.85 12.59 -20.46
N VAL A 226 -8.54 11.43 -21.06
CA VAL A 226 -8.76 10.11 -20.44
C VAL A 226 -7.58 9.63 -19.59
N ALA A 227 -6.54 10.44 -19.38
CA ALA A 227 -5.38 10.08 -18.55
C ALA A 227 -5.76 9.61 -17.13
N PRO A 228 -6.73 10.23 -16.41
CA PRO A 228 -7.19 9.73 -15.11
C PRO A 228 -7.68 8.27 -15.16
N LEU A 229 -8.42 7.93 -16.23
CA LEU A 229 -8.94 6.58 -16.43
C LEU A 229 -7.81 5.60 -16.76
N LEU A 230 -6.85 6.00 -17.61
CA LEU A 230 -5.71 5.15 -17.97
C LEU A 230 -4.84 4.79 -16.75
N PHE A 231 -4.61 5.75 -15.85
CA PHE A 231 -3.86 5.51 -14.61
C PHE A 231 -4.62 4.55 -13.70
N LEU A 232 -5.94 4.74 -13.54
CA LEU A 232 -6.78 3.85 -12.75
C LEU A 232 -6.79 2.42 -13.31
N LEU A 233 -6.98 2.26 -14.62
CA LEU A 233 -6.97 0.95 -15.28
C LEU A 233 -5.61 0.27 -15.15
N SER A 234 -4.51 1.02 -15.29
CA SER A 234 -3.15 0.50 -15.09
C SER A 234 -2.95 -0.05 -13.67
N ALA A 235 -3.49 0.64 -12.65
CA ALA A 235 -3.46 0.16 -11.27
C ALA A 235 -4.25 -1.16 -11.09
N PHE A 236 -5.43 -1.28 -11.73
CA PHE A 236 -6.19 -2.54 -11.74
C PHE A 236 -5.45 -3.68 -12.45
N MET A 237 -4.82 -3.39 -13.59
CA MET A 237 -4.06 -4.36 -14.38
C MET A 237 -2.87 -4.92 -13.62
N VAL A 238 -2.16 -4.10 -12.84
CA VAL A 238 -0.98 -4.53 -12.08
C VAL A 238 -1.32 -5.15 -10.73
N GLY A 239 -2.50 -4.84 -10.15
CA GLY A 239 -2.92 -5.31 -8.83
C GLY A 239 -2.93 -6.84 -8.70
N PHE A 240 -3.63 -7.55 -9.58
CA PHE A 240 -3.70 -9.02 -9.53
C PHE A 240 -2.35 -9.71 -9.82
N PRO A 241 -1.57 -9.33 -10.86
CA PRO A 241 -0.22 -9.85 -11.05
C PRO A 241 0.68 -9.69 -9.82
N MET A 242 0.59 -8.55 -9.13
CA MET A 242 1.39 -8.31 -7.93
C MET A 242 1.02 -9.26 -6.79
N VAL A 243 -0.27 -9.50 -6.56
CA VAL A 243 -0.73 -10.48 -5.56
C VAL A 243 -0.28 -11.89 -5.89
N ILE A 244 -0.31 -12.28 -7.18
CA ILE A 244 0.20 -13.58 -7.64
C ILE A 244 1.71 -13.68 -7.38
N MET A 245 2.47 -12.65 -7.77
CA MET A 245 3.92 -12.63 -7.61
C MET A 245 4.30 -12.73 -6.13
N GLU A 246 3.68 -11.93 -5.27
CA GLU A 246 3.91 -11.95 -3.83
C GLU A 246 3.58 -13.32 -3.23
N SER A 247 2.43 -13.90 -3.56
CA SER A 247 2.01 -15.20 -3.06
C SER A 247 2.97 -16.33 -3.46
N LEU A 248 3.46 -16.31 -4.71
CA LEU A 248 4.43 -17.30 -5.20
C LEU A 248 5.79 -17.15 -4.53
N VAL A 249 6.30 -15.91 -4.44
CA VAL A 249 7.60 -15.62 -3.82
C VAL A 249 7.56 -15.95 -2.32
N SER A 250 6.50 -15.57 -1.63
CA SER A 250 6.27 -15.88 -0.21
C SER A 250 6.20 -17.39 0.01
N SER A 251 5.36 -18.10 -0.77
CA SER A 251 5.21 -19.55 -0.66
C SER A 251 6.54 -20.28 -0.90
N ARG A 252 7.30 -19.86 -1.91
CA ARG A 252 8.62 -20.43 -2.22
C ARG A 252 9.64 -20.14 -1.12
N SER A 253 9.70 -18.90 -0.63
CA SER A 253 10.65 -18.46 0.39
C SER A 253 10.44 -19.17 1.72
N PHE A 254 9.18 -19.40 2.09
CA PHE A 254 8.81 -20.05 3.35
C PHE A 254 8.57 -21.56 3.23
N GLY A 255 8.75 -22.15 2.04
CA GLY A 255 8.49 -23.57 1.80
C GLY A 255 7.03 -23.97 2.04
N LEU A 256 6.09 -23.05 1.84
CA LEU A 256 4.66 -23.29 1.98
C LEU A 256 4.07 -23.89 0.69
N LYS A 257 2.95 -24.60 0.82
CA LYS A 257 2.20 -25.09 -0.33
C LYS A 257 1.58 -23.87 -1.04
N SER A 258 1.97 -23.65 -2.30
CA SER A 258 1.38 -22.59 -3.13
C SER A 258 -0.11 -22.87 -3.39
N GLU A 259 -0.95 -21.84 -3.27
CA GLU A 259 -2.38 -21.87 -3.56
C GLU A 259 -2.64 -21.78 -5.07
N MET A 260 -1.97 -22.62 -5.86
CA MET A 260 -1.96 -22.55 -7.33
C MET A 260 -3.36 -22.55 -7.95
N ASP A 261 -4.32 -23.25 -7.34
CA ASP A 261 -5.70 -23.28 -7.82
C ASP A 261 -6.37 -21.89 -7.71
N LEU A 262 -6.14 -21.17 -6.62
CA LEU A 262 -6.63 -19.79 -6.44
C LEU A 262 -5.88 -18.83 -7.35
N LEU A 263 -4.54 -18.93 -7.39
CA LEU A 263 -3.71 -18.04 -8.20
C LEU A 263 -3.99 -18.20 -9.71
N ALA A 264 -4.25 -19.42 -10.18
CA ALA A 264 -4.63 -19.68 -11.57
C ALA A 264 -6.00 -19.09 -11.93
N LYS A 265 -6.97 -19.15 -11.01
CA LYS A 265 -8.27 -18.48 -11.18
C LYS A 265 -8.13 -16.97 -11.19
N LEU A 266 -7.32 -16.42 -10.29
CA LEU A 266 -7.03 -14.98 -10.25
C LEU A 266 -6.37 -14.52 -11.56
N GLY A 267 -5.46 -15.32 -12.11
CA GLY A 267 -4.81 -15.06 -13.40
C GLY A 267 -5.77 -14.93 -14.59
N ARG A 268 -6.95 -15.55 -14.53
CA ARG A 268 -7.97 -15.43 -15.60
C ARG A 268 -8.55 -14.02 -15.72
N TYR A 269 -8.46 -13.21 -14.67
CA TYR A 269 -8.91 -11.81 -14.71
C TYR A 269 -7.90 -10.88 -15.39
N ILE A 270 -6.62 -11.28 -15.48
CA ILE A 270 -5.56 -10.44 -16.05
C ILE A 270 -5.76 -10.24 -17.55
N GLY A 271 -6.07 -11.31 -18.29
CA GLY A 271 -6.26 -11.25 -19.75
C GLY A 271 -7.33 -10.23 -20.19
N PRO A 272 -8.56 -10.31 -19.65
CA PRO A 272 -9.60 -9.32 -19.93
C PRO A 272 -9.23 -7.90 -19.52
N LEU A 273 -8.53 -7.72 -18.40
CA LEU A 273 -8.08 -6.40 -17.97
C LEU A 273 -7.06 -5.78 -18.91
N LEU A 274 -6.13 -6.57 -19.46
CA LEU A 274 -5.13 -6.09 -20.41
C LEU A 274 -5.68 -5.83 -21.82
N ALA A 275 -6.88 -6.33 -22.13
CA ALA A 275 -7.51 -6.15 -23.44
C ALA A 275 -8.19 -4.77 -23.60
N VAL A 276 -8.35 -4.02 -22.51
CA VAL A 276 -9.01 -2.71 -22.43
C VAL A 276 -7.97 -1.63 -22.17
#